data_AF-A0A235HAQ1-F1
#
_entry.id   AF-A0A235HAQ1-F1
#
_cell.length_a   1.000
_cell.length_b   1.000
_cell.length_c   1.000
_cell.angle_alpha   90.00
_cell.angle_beta   90.00
_cell.angle_gamma   90.00
#
_symmetry.space_group_name_H-M   'P 1'
#
loop_
_entity.id
_entity.type
_entity.pdbx_description
1 polymer ?
#
loop_
_entity_poly.entity_id
_entity_poly.type
_entity_poly.pdbx_seq_one_letter_code
_entity_poly.pdbx_strand_id
1 'polypeptide(L)'
;MFRYFGEGQEGDMTFTSGNKAIRDHVAEGEDLLLFQKQDRSGMLRFLGQFVCVNTTREPTPDRLGNMRSGIVFHLVPVEALHDVDAAEPEADPNAGGLDLVALRSAAMEAASTGDDQPAEGARRRIYQRSEAVRRYVLARAAGVCECCKAPAPFVRANGEPYLEPHHVRRVSDGGPDDPRYVAGVCPTCHRRIHHGADGKRINDDLGEAILLLERAMDPVKSGKRTRRKHIVA
;
A
#
# COMPACT_ATOMS: atom_id res chain seq x y z
N MET A 1 7.96 1.86 14.07
CA MET A 1 8.36 2.92 13.13
C MET A 1 9.85 3.08 13.27
N PHE A 2 10.59 2.88 12.20
CA PHE A 2 12.04 2.94 12.14
C PHE A 2 12.45 4.27 11.55
N ARG A 3 13.49 4.89 12.12
CA ARG A 3 14.09 6.11 11.59
C ARG A 3 15.38 5.73 10.89
N TYR A 4 15.47 6.03 9.60
CA TYR A 4 16.61 5.72 8.77
C TYR A 4 17.21 7.02 8.22
N PHE A 5 18.47 7.29 8.54
CA PHE A 5 19.17 8.46 8.01
C PHE A 5 19.60 8.16 6.57
N GLY A 6 19.30 9.11 5.68
CA GLY A 6 19.67 9.03 4.27
C GLY A 6 21.17 9.04 4.04
N GLU A 7 21.55 8.76 2.79
CA GLU A 7 22.94 8.81 2.34
C GLU A 7 23.42 10.24 2.06
N GLY A 8 24.74 10.38 1.91
CA GLY A 8 25.46 11.64 1.79
C GLY A 8 26.35 11.85 3.01
N GLN A 9 27.66 11.98 2.82
CA GLN A 9 28.63 12.01 3.93
C GLN A 9 29.04 13.43 4.36
N GLU A 10 28.95 14.41 3.46
CA GLU A 10 29.43 15.78 3.63
C GLU A 10 28.37 16.75 3.08
N GLY A 11 28.16 17.87 3.78
CA GLY A 11 27.15 18.86 3.41
C GLY A 11 25.70 18.35 3.48
N ASP A 12 24.75 19.23 3.15
CA ASP A 12 23.32 18.93 3.21
C ASP A 12 22.95 17.71 2.35
N MET A 13 22.16 16.79 2.93
CA MET A 13 21.68 15.62 2.21
C MET A 13 20.64 16.05 1.15
N THR A 14 20.75 15.43 -0.03
CA THR A 14 19.88 15.69 -1.19
C THR A 14 19.10 14.44 -1.59
N PHE A 15 17.94 14.63 -2.23
CA PHE A 15 17.16 13.54 -2.82
C PHE A 15 17.73 13.13 -4.17
N THR A 16 18.94 12.59 -4.15
CA THR A 16 19.60 11.99 -5.30
C THR A 16 19.88 10.52 -5.02
N SER A 17 20.07 9.71 -6.07
CA SER A 17 20.47 8.30 -5.96
C SER A 17 19.62 7.50 -4.95
N GLY A 18 20.22 6.91 -3.91
CA GLY A 18 19.55 6.09 -2.91
C GLY A 18 18.51 6.87 -2.09
N ASN A 19 18.75 8.15 -1.79
CA ASN A 19 17.74 8.96 -1.11
C ASN A 19 16.50 9.18 -1.98
N LYS A 20 16.69 9.37 -3.30
CA LYS A 20 15.56 9.44 -4.23
C LYS A 20 14.83 8.09 -4.29
N ALA A 21 15.58 6.99 -4.40
CA ALA A 21 15.01 5.64 -4.46
C ALA A 21 14.16 5.34 -3.21
N ILE A 22 14.65 5.61 -1.99
CA ILE A 22 13.88 5.38 -0.76
C ILE A 22 12.61 6.24 -0.72
N ARG A 23 12.68 7.52 -1.12
CA ARG A 23 11.51 8.41 -1.16
C ARG A 23 10.47 7.91 -2.17
N ASP A 24 10.91 7.62 -3.39
CA ASP A 24 10.03 7.36 -4.53
C ASP A 24 9.66 5.87 -4.69
N HIS A 25 10.19 4.97 -3.85
CA HIS A 25 10.04 3.51 -4.02
C HIS A 25 8.59 3.04 -4.26
N VAL A 26 7.61 3.66 -3.58
CA VAL A 26 6.16 3.41 -3.71
C VAL A 26 5.57 3.92 -5.02
N ALA A 27 6.10 5.01 -5.56
CA ALA A 27 5.64 5.56 -6.84
C ALA A 27 6.26 4.81 -8.02
N GLU A 28 7.46 4.25 -7.85
CA GLU A 28 8.28 3.67 -8.91
C GLU A 28 8.19 2.14 -9.03
N GLY A 29 7.48 1.44 -8.14
CA GLY A 29 7.45 -0.04 -8.23
C GLY A 29 8.60 -0.74 -7.51
N GLU A 30 9.42 -0.06 -6.72
CA GLU A 30 10.54 -0.68 -5.97
C GLU A 30 10.29 -1.10 -4.50
N ASP A 31 10.65 -2.34 -4.15
CA ASP A 31 10.59 -2.84 -2.76
C ASP A 31 11.71 -2.23 -1.90
N LEU A 32 11.37 -1.76 -0.69
CA LEU A 32 12.37 -1.31 0.28
C LEU A 32 12.71 -2.44 1.27
N LEU A 33 13.85 -3.08 1.06
CA LEU A 33 14.36 -4.15 1.91
C LEU A 33 15.33 -3.59 2.96
N LEU A 34 14.99 -3.74 4.25
CA LEU A 34 15.84 -3.21 5.32
C LEU A 34 16.77 -4.30 5.88
N PHE A 35 18.06 -3.98 5.96
CA PHE A 35 19.09 -4.84 6.55
C PHE A 35 19.76 -4.12 7.72
N GLN A 36 20.08 -4.87 8.77
CA GLN A 36 20.85 -4.41 9.91
C GLN A 36 22.20 -5.12 9.96
N LYS A 37 23.28 -4.35 9.95
CA LYS A 37 24.63 -4.87 10.19
C LYS A 37 24.73 -5.41 11.62
N GLN A 38 25.24 -6.62 11.77
CA GLN A 38 25.53 -7.22 13.08
C GLN A 38 26.98 -6.90 13.49
N ASP A 39 27.19 -6.70 14.78
CA ASP A 39 28.48 -6.26 15.30
C ASP A 39 29.52 -7.38 15.20
N ARG A 40 30.72 -7.01 14.73
CA ARG A 40 31.96 -7.82 14.61
C ARG A 40 32.05 -8.90 13.52
N SER A 41 30.95 -9.42 12.98
CA SER A 41 31.02 -10.50 11.97
C SER A 41 30.93 -10.02 10.52
N GLY A 42 30.48 -8.77 10.29
CA GLY A 42 30.13 -8.29 8.95
C GLY A 42 28.85 -8.91 8.39
N MET A 43 28.16 -9.75 9.16
CA MET A 43 26.89 -10.35 8.73
C MET A 43 25.77 -9.31 8.69
N LEU A 44 24.90 -9.45 7.70
CA LEU A 44 23.67 -8.68 7.56
C LEU A 44 22.49 -9.50 8.08
N ARG A 45 21.67 -8.89 8.92
CA ARG A 45 20.37 -9.42 9.30
C ARG A 45 19.31 -8.76 8.43
N PHE A 46 18.55 -9.57 7.69
CA PHE A 46 17.36 -9.08 7.01
C PHE A 46 16.27 -8.77 8.06
N LEU A 47 15.75 -7.54 8.04
CA LEU A 47 14.71 -7.08 8.97
C LEU A 47 13.30 -7.13 8.37
N GLY A 48 13.17 -7.37 7.05
CA GLY A 48 11.90 -7.43 6.36
C GLY A 48 11.74 -6.36 5.27
N GLN A 49 10.53 -6.32 4.70
CA GLN A 49 10.10 -5.30 3.75
C GLN A 49 9.51 -4.11 4.51
N PHE A 50 9.83 -2.91 4.05
CA PHE A 50 9.43 -1.65 4.67
C PHE A 50 8.79 -0.71 3.65
N VAL A 51 8.08 0.28 4.17
CA VAL A 51 7.53 1.39 3.40
C VAL A 51 8.03 2.68 4.01
N CYS A 52 8.60 3.55 3.18
CA CYS A 52 8.82 4.95 3.56
C CYS A 52 7.47 5.69 3.55
N VAL A 53 7.06 6.17 4.73
CA VAL A 53 5.75 6.81 4.92
C VAL A 53 5.84 8.31 5.17
N ASN A 54 7.04 8.80 5.46
CA ASN A 54 7.32 10.21 5.59
C ASN A 54 8.83 10.47 5.49
N THR A 55 9.19 11.69 5.10
CA THR A 55 10.57 12.17 5.18
C THR A 55 10.64 13.49 5.94
N THR A 56 11.59 13.60 6.86
CA THR A 56 11.89 14.85 7.58
C THR A 56 13.32 15.30 7.35
N ARG A 57 13.59 16.57 7.66
CA ARG A 57 14.94 17.11 7.73
C ARG A 57 15.30 17.40 9.18
N GLU A 58 16.47 16.96 9.60
CA GLU A 58 16.97 17.16 10.96
C GLU A 58 18.44 17.63 10.94
N PRO A 59 18.85 18.55 11.82
CA PRO A 59 20.25 18.91 11.97
C PRO A 59 21.05 17.69 12.45
N THR A 60 22.08 17.29 11.69
CA THR A 60 22.95 16.16 12.04
C THR A 60 24.41 16.51 11.69
N PRO A 61 25.41 16.01 12.42
CA PRO A 61 26.80 16.18 12.00
C PRO A 61 27.08 15.41 10.71
N ASP A 62 27.92 15.99 9.85
CA ASP A 62 28.55 15.29 8.75
C ASP A 62 29.81 14.52 9.20
N ARG A 63 30.52 13.89 8.26
CA ARG A 63 31.75 13.13 8.56
C ARG A 63 32.87 14.00 9.15
N LEU A 64 32.84 15.31 8.91
CA LEU A 64 33.79 16.30 9.39
C LEU A 64 33.34 16.97 10.70
N GLY A 65 32.14 16.64 11.18
CA GLY A 65 31.53 17.21 12.39
C GLY A 65 30.76 18.52 12.15
N ASN A 66 30.63 18.98 10.91
CA ASN A 66 29.84 20.18 10.58
C ASN A 66 28.35 19.86 10.65
N MET A 67 27.57 20.77 11.24
CA MET A 67 26.12 20.63 11.26
C MET A 67 25.54 20.85 9.86
N ARG A 68 24.70 19.92 9.43
CA ARG A 68 24.04 19.92 8.12
C ARG A 68 22.58 19.50 8.21
N SER A 69 21.82 19.77 7.16
CA SER A 69 20.45 19.26 6.96
C SER A 69 20.50 17.79 6.55
N GLY A 70 20.26 16.88 7.51
CA GLY A 70 20.15 15.44 7.26
C GLY A 70 18.74 15.06 6.86
N ILE A 71 18.61 14.14 5.91
CA ILE A 71 17.34 13.51 5.52
C ILE A 71 17.09 12.32 6.46
N VAL A 72 15.90 12.26 7.05
CA VAL A 72 15.44 11.15 7.90
C VAL A 72 14.18 10.55 7.29
N PHE A 73 14.29 9.30 6.89
CA PHE A 73 13.18 8.49 6.40
C PHE A 73 12.48 7.80 7.56
N HIS A 74 11.17 7.87 7.55
CA HIS A 74 10.31 7.19 8.51
C HIS A 74 9.75 5.93 7.87
N LEU A 75 10.24 4.78 8.32
CA LEU A 75 9.94 3.49 7.74
C LEU A 75 8.98 2.70 8.64
N VAL A 76 8.04 1.98 8.04
CA VAL A 76 7.18 1.02 8.73
C VAL A 76 7.31 -0.35 8.08
N PRO A 77 7.38 -1.45 8.85
CA PRO A 77 7.40 -2.78 8.27
C PRO A 77 6.05 -3.08 7.62
N VAL A 78 6.08 -3.71 6.44
CA VAL A 78 4.88 -4.08 5.69
C VAL A 78 4.01 -5.04 6.51
N GLU A 79 4.62 -5.98 7.25
CA GLU A 79 3.89 -6.93 8.11
C GLU A 79 3.02 -6.25 9.17
N ALA A 80 3.45 -5.12 9.74
CA ALA A 80 2.64 -4.37 10.70
C ALA A 80 1.45 -3.65 10.06
N LEU A 81 1.38 -3.58 8.72
CA LEU A 81 0.20 -3.13 7.97
C LEU A 81 -0.80 -4.27 7.74
N HIS A 82 -0.38 -5.54 7.91
CA HIS A 82 -1.28 -6.69 7.85
C HIS A 82 -1.89 -7.03 9.22
N ASP A 83 -1.19 -6.79 10.34
CA ASP A 83 -1.70 -7.11 11.69
C ASP A 83 -2.91 -6.25 12.13
N VAL A 84 -3.23 -5.17 11.42
CA VAL A 84 -4.47 -4.41 11.63
C VAL A 84 -5.71 -5.16 11.11
N ASP A 85 -5.54 -6.22 10.32
CA ASP A 85 -6.63 -7.05 9.79
C ASP A 85 -7.28 -7.96 10.84
N ALA A 86 -6.61 -8.16 11.98
CA ALA A 86 -7.07 -9.01 13.09
C ALA A 86 -8.02 -8.31 14.06
N ALA A 87 -8.16 -6.98 13.99
CA ALA A 87 -9.22 -6.30 14.72
C ALA A 87 -10.57 -6.68 14.08
N GLU A 88 -11.46 -7.28 14.89
CA GLU A 88 -12.82 -7.52 14.45
C GLU A 88 -13.49 -6.17 14.19
N PRO A 89 -14.02 -5.91 12.98
CA PRO A 89 -14.83 -4.73 12.77
C PRO A 89 -16.06 -4.87 13.67
N GLU A 90 -16.35 -3.84 14.47
CA GLU A 90 -17.68 -3.71 15.05
C GLU A 90 -18.70 -3.73 13.92
N ALA A 91 -19.75 -4.53 14.07
CA ALA A 91 -20.81 -4.63 13.08
C ALA A 91 -21.30 -3.23 12.73
N ASP A 92 -21.28 -2.84 11.45
CA ASP A 92 -22.01 -1.66 11.00
C ASP A 92 -23.45 -2.11 10.67
N PRO A 93 -24.44 -1.81 11.55
CA PRO A 93 -25.82 -2.23 11.34
C PRO A 93 -26.47 -1.56 10.12
N ASN A 94 -25.79 -0.64 9.43
CA ASN A 94 -26.25 0.04 8.22
C ASN A 94 -25.68 -0.54 6.91
N ALA A 95 -25.11 -1.76 6.92
CA ALA A 95 -24.63 -2.46 5.71
C ALA A 95 -25.73 -2.84 4.68
N GLY A 96 -26.95 -2.33 4.84
CA GLY A 96 -27.99 -2.34 3.81
C GLY A 96 -27.79 -1.20 2.83
N GLY A 97 -27.06 -1.47 1.73
CA GLY A 97 -26.88 -0.53 0.62
C GLY A 97 -25.71 0.42 0.81
N LEU A 98 -24.51 -0.11 1.08
CA LEU A 98 -23.29 0.68 0.99
C LEU A 98 -23.13 1.16 -0.46
N ASP A 99 -23.10 2.48 -0.66
CA ASP A 99 -22.75 3.06 -1.94
C ASP A 99 -21.28 2.72 -2.25
N LEU A 100 -21.10 1.64 -3.02
CA LEU A 100 -19.77 1.18 -3.45
C LEU A 100 -18.99 2.30 -4.15
N VAL A 101 -19.66 3.27 -4.78
CA VAL A 101 -19.02 4.43 -5.39
C VAL A 101 -18.44 5.35 -4.34
N ALA A 102 -19.18 5.65 -3.27
CA ALA A 102 -18.69 6.45 -2.15
C ALA A 102 -17.55 5.77 -1.40
N LEU A 103 -17.65 4.46 -1.12
CA LEU A 103 -16.57 3.69 -0.49
C LEU A 103 -15.31 3.68 -1.36
N ARG A 104 -15.48 3.51 -2.68
CA ARG A 104 -14.36 3.58 -3.62
C ARG A 104 -13.71 4.95 -3.61
N SER A 105 -14.49 6.03 -3.65
CA SER A 105 -13.97 7.40 -3.61
C SER A 105 -13.16 7.64 -2.34
N ALA A 106 -13.71 7.26 -1.18
CA ALA A 106 -13.03 7.39 0.11
C ALA A 106 -11.73 6.59 0.16
N ALA A 107 -11.73 5.35 -0.35
CA ALA A 107 -10.54 4.52 -0.40
C ALA A 107 -9.47 5.07 -1.37
N MET A 108 -9.88 5.57 -2.53
CA MET A 108 -8.98 6.21 -3.50
C MET A 108 -8.39 7.52 -2.99
N GLU A 109 -9.18 8.34 -2.30
CA GLU A 109 -8.72 9.57 -1.64
C GLU A 109 -7.72 9.24 -0.52
N ALA A 110 -8.04 8.27 0.31
CA ALA A 110 -7.14 7.83 1.37
C ALA A 110 -5.82 7.27 0.80
N ALA A 111 -5.87 6.54 -0.32
CA ALA A 111 -4.70 6.02 -1.03
C ALA A 111 -3.83 7.13 -1.66
N SER A 112 -4.46 8.20 -2.16
CA SER A 112 -3.78 9.29 -2.90
C SER A 112 -3.13 10.35 -2.00
N THR A 113 -3.43 10.36 -0.70
CA THR A 113 -2.87 11.34 0.23
C THR A 113 -1.47 10.91 0.72
N GLY A 114 -0.41 11.41 0.07
CA GLY A 114 0.96 11.22 0.58
C GLY A 114 2.00 12.12 -0.06
N ASP A 115 2.50 13.11 0.71
CA ASP A 115 3.95 13.40 0.89
C ASP A 115 4.25 14.68 1.73
N ASP A 116 3.30 15.61 1.87
CA ASP A 116 3.55 16.93 2.50
C ASP A 116 3.11 17.06 3.98
N GLN A 117 2.82 15.96 4.68
CA GLN A 117 2.20 16.00 6.01
C GLN A 117 3.18 15.65 7.15
N PRO A 118 3.08 16.29 8.33
CA PRO A 118 4.01 16.09 9.46
C PRO A 118 4.18 14.62 9.88
N ALA A 119 5.39 14.24 10.34
CA ALA A 119 5.68 12.88 10.84
C ALA A 119 4.73 12.43 11.95
N GLU A 120 4.27 13.39 12.75
CA GLU A 120 3.31 13.19 13.82
C GLU A 120 1.96 12.73 13.25
N GLY A 121 1.44 11.62 13.74
CA GLY A 121 0.21 11.01 13.24
C GLY A 121 0.34 10.18 11.95
N ALA A 122 1.54 9.98 11.38
CA ALA A 122 1.73 9.16 10.17
C ALA A 122 1.16 7.73 10.34
N ARG A 123 1.43 7.09 11.49
CA ARG A 123 0.88 5.76 11.82
C ARG A 123 -0.66 5.74 11.82
N ARG A 124 -1.29 6.80 12.32
CA ARG A 124 -2.76 6.93 12.35
C ARG A 124 -3.33 7.12 10.95
N ARG A 125 -2.68 7.90 10.09
CA ARG A 125 -3.12 8.09 8.70
C ARG A 125 -3.00 6.81 7.88
N ILE A 126 -1.90 6.07 8.05
CA ILE A 126 -1.73 4.75 7.43
C ILE A 126 -2.85 3.81 7.88
N TYR A 127 -3.13 3.76 9.18
CA TYR A 127 -4.24 2.95 9.71
C TYR A 127 -5.58 3.34 9.07
N GLN A 128 -5.91 4.64 9.01
CA GLN A 128 -7.14 5.13 8.40
C GLN A 128 -7.23 4.80 6.90
N ARG A 129 -6.10 4.85 6.19
CA ARG A 129 -6.01 4.46 4.78
C ARG A 129 -6.26 2.96 4.59
N SER A 130 -5.56 2.11 5.34
CA SER A 130 -5.75 0.67 5.30
C SER A 130 -7.19 0.28 5.69
N GLU A 131 -7.79 0.97 6.66
CA GLU A 131 -9.19 0.76 7.05
C GLU A 131 -10.17 1.12 5.93
N ALA A 132 -10.01 2.29 5.28
CA ALA A 132 -10.86 2.71 4.18
C ALA A 132 -10.79 1.72 2.99
N VAL A 133 -9.58 1.27 2.67
CA VAL A 133 -9.32 0.32 1.58
C VAL A 133 -9.87 -1.06 1.92
N ARG A 134 -9.64 -1.55 3.13
CA ARG A 134 -10.21 -2.81 3.63
C ARG A 134 -11.73 -2.79 3.55
N ARG A 135 -12.39 -1.74 4.07
CA ARG A 135 -13.85 -1.60 4.03
C ARG A 135 -14.37 -1.66 2.60
N TYR A 136 -13.74 -0.91 1.69
CA TYR A 136 -14.12 -0.92 0.29
C TYR A 136 -13.92 -2.29 -0.37
N VAL A 137 -12.75 -2.92 -0.21
CA VAL A 137 -12.41 -4.20 -0.84
C VAL A 137 -13.34 -5.32 -0.38
N LEU A 138 -13.63 -5.39 0.92
CA LEU A 138 -14.55 -6.40 1.46
C LEU A 138 -15.99 -6.16 0.99
N ALA A 139 -16.43 -4.89 0.90
CA ALA A 139 -17.73 -4.54 0.32
C ALA A 139 -17.80 -4.88 -1.18
N ARG A 140 -16.75 -4.58 -1.96
CA ARG A 140 -16.63 -4.90 -3.40
C ARG A 140 -16.68 -6.41 -3.63
N ALA A 141 -16.00 -7.19 -2.79
CA ALA A 141 -15.99 -8.65 -2.86
C ALA A 141 -17.36 -9.27 -2.55
N ALA A 142 -18.22 -8.56 -1.81
CA ALA A 142 -19.60 -8.98 -1.52
C ALA A 142 -19.72 -10.42 -1.00
N GLY A 143 -18.78 -10.84 -0.16
CA GLY A 143 -18.73 -12.19 0.40
C GLY A 143 -18.32 -13.30 -0.57
N VAL A 144 -17.83 -12.97 -1.76
CA VAL A 144 -17.28 -13.91 -2.74
C VAL A 144 -15.79 -13.64 -2.91
N CYS A 145 -14.98 -14.69 -2.82
CA CYS A 145 -13.54 -14.59 -3.01
C CYS A 145 -13.21 -14.10 -4.43
N GLU A 146 -12.46 -13.01 -4.54
CA GLU A 146 -12.11 -12.42 -5.84
C GLU A 146 -11.08 -13.26 -6.61
N CYS A 147 -10.42 -14.23 -5.95
CA CYS A 147 -9.52 -15.20 -6.58
C CYS A 147 -10.25 -16.44 -7.12
N CYS A 148 -10.82 -17.28 -6.26
CA CYS A 148 -11.44 -18.55 -6.68
C CYS A 148 -12.93 -18.44 -7.04
N LYS A 149 -13.55 -17.28 -6.82
CA LYS A 149 -14.98 -17.02 -7.04
C LYS A 149 -15.93 -17.87 -6.18
N ALA A 150 -15.41 -18.56 -5.17
CA ALA A 150 -16.22 -19.26 -4.17
C ALA A 150 -16.74 -18.28 -3.11
N PRO A 151 -17.89 -18.57 -2.46
CA PRO A 151 -18.34 -17.80 -1.31
C PRO A 151 -17.33 -17.86 -0.17
N ALA A 152 -17.40 -16.89 0.74
CA ALA A 152 -16.64 -16.89 1.98
C ALA A 152 -16.84 -18.22 2.74
N PRO A 153 -15.77 -18.80 3.34
CA PRO A 153 -15.83 -20.11 3.97
C PRO A 153 -16.72 -20.16 5.21
N PHE A 154 -16.92 -19.02 5.87
CA PHE A 154 -17.80 -18.89 7.03
C PHE A 154 -18.24 -17.42 7.21
N VAL A 155 -19.20 -17.23 8.11
CA VAL A 155 -19.71 -15.93 8.54
C VAL A 155 -19.18 -15.64 9.94
N ARG A 156 -18.71 -14.40 10.17
CA ARG A 156 -18.23 -13.91 11.46
C ARG A 156 -19.37 -13.82 12.48
N ALA A 157 -19.04 -13.70 13.76
CA ALA A 157 -20.04 -13.51 14.82
C ALA A 157 -20.91 -12.25 14.60
N ASN A 158 -20.37 -11.24 13.92
CA ASN A 158 -21.06 -10.01 13.54
C ASN A 158 -21.98 -10.15 12.31
N GLY A 159 -22.07 -11.35 11.70
CA GLY A 159 -22.92 -11.61 10.53
C GLY A 159 -22.27 -11.36 9.17
N GLU A 160 -21.01 -10.88 9.12
CA GLU A 160 -20.31 -10.59 7.86
C GLU A 160 -19.59 -11.83 7.27
N PRO A 161 -19.59 -12.02 5.95
CA PRO A 161 -18.78 -13.05 5.29
C PRO A 161 -17.27 -12.87 5.55
N TYR A 162 -16.57 -13.94 5.89
CA TYR A 162 -15.13 -13.87 6.19
C TYR A 162 -14.27 -13.91 4.92
N LEU A 163 -13.68 -12.78 4.55
CA LEU A 163 -12.60 -12.66 3.56
C LEU A 163 -11.45 -11.83 4.16
N GLU A 164 -10.26 -11.98 3.57
CA GLU A 164 -9.01 -11.32 3.95
C GLU A 164 -8.58 -10.38 2.81
N PRO A 165 -8.27 -9.11 3.07
CA PRO A 165 -7.60 -8.25 2.09
C PRO A 165 -6.24 -8.84 1.73
N HIS A 166 -5.93 -8.85 0.43
CA HIS A 166 -4.68 -9.36 -0.12
C HIS A 166 -4.14 -8.39 -1.16
N HIS A 167 -2.90 -7.94 -0.98
CA HIS A 167 -2.22 -7.05 -1.91
C HIS A 167 -1.65 -7.87 -3.08
N VAL A 168 -2.24 -7.67 -4.26
CA VAL A 168 -1.86 -8.40 -5.49
C VAL A 168 -0.59 -7.85 -6.11
N ARG A 169 -0.22 -6.62 -5.78
CA ARG A 169 1.05 -6.04 -6.17
C ARG A 169 2.01 -6.00 -5.01
N ARG A 170 3.29 -5.91 -5.36
CA ARG A 170 4.30 -5.49 -4.39
C ARG A 170 3.94 -4.09 -3.94
N VAL A 171 4.22 -3.80 -2.67
CA VAL A 171 3.91 -2.53 -1.98
C VAL A 171 4.39 -1.31 -2.78
N SER A 172 5.37 -1.57 -3.59
CA SER A 172 6.07 -0.66 -4.44
C SER A 172 5.32 -0.19 -5.69
N ASP A 173 4.34 -0.92 -6.23
CA ASP A 173 3.72 -0.63 -7.54
C ASP A 173 2.50 0.35 -7.47
N GLY A 174 2.40 1.16 -6.41
CA GLY A 174 1.25 2.04 -6.18
C GLY A 174 0.86 2.24 -4.72
N GLY A 175 1.69 1.78 -3.78
CA GLY A 175 1.47 1.91 -2.35
C GLY A 175 0.74 0.69 -1.77
N PRO A 176 1.00 0.37 -0.50
CA PRO A 176 0.44 -0.81 0.16
C PRO A 176 -1.06 -0.71 0.37
N ASP A 177 -1.78 0.31 -0.10
CA ASP A 177 -3.21 0.47 0.20
C ASP A 177 -3.95 1.16 -0.97
N ASP A 178 -3.58 0.88 -2.22
CA ASP A 178 -4.38 1.34 -3.37
C ASP A 178 -5.48 0.30 -3.67
N PRO A 179 -6.76 0.68 -3.70
CA PRO A 179 -7.87 -0.24 -4.01
C PRO A 179 -7.70 -1.05 -5.30
N ARG A 180 -6.95 -0.51 -6.26
CA ARG A 180 -6.63 -1.15 -7.55
C ARG A 180 -5.70 -2.34 -7.44
N TYR A 181 -5.06 -2.50 -6.29
CA TYR A 181 -4.06 -3.54 -6.04
C TYR A 181 -4.35 -4.35 -4.77
N VAL A 182 -5.57 -4.26 -4.23
CA VAL A 182 -6.01 -5.06 -3.08
C VAL A 182 -7.24 -5.87 -3.47
N ALA A 183 -7.26 -7.15 -3.11
CA ALA A 183 -8.33 -8.10 -3.38
C ALA A 183 -8.92 -8.68 -2.08
N GLY A 184 -10.21 -8.97 -2.03
CA GLY A 184 -10.84 -9.76 -0.98
C GLY A 184 -10.74 -11.25 -1.30
N VAL A 185 -9.90 -11.99 -0.57
CA VAL A 185 -9.64 -13.42 -0.82
C VAL A 185 -10.04 -14.30 0.36
N CYS A 186 -10.33 -15.58 0.10
CA CYS A 186 -10.53 -16.54 1.18
C CYS A 186 -9.17 -16.99 1.76
N PRO A 187 -9.14 -17.51 3.00
CA PRO A 187 -7.88 -17.92 3.67
C PRO A 187 -7.07 -18.94 2.89
N THR A 188 -7.75 -19.85 2.18
CA THR A 188 -7.10 -20.86 1.34
C THR A 188 -6.40 -20.22 0.13
N CYS A 189 -7.05 -19.29 -0.56
CA CYS A 189 -6.43 -18.59 -1.69
C CYS A 189 -5.28 -17.71 -1.22
N HIS A 190 -5.47 -16.99 -0.11
CA HIS A 190 -4.44 -16.15 0.48
C HIS A 190 -3.16 -16.95 0.80
N ARG A 191 -3.29 -18.07 1.50
CA ARG A 191 -2.16 -18.95 1.82
C ARG A 191 -1.53 -19.58 0.58
N ARG A 192 -2.33 -19.96 -0.43
CA ARG A 192 -1.81 -20.52 -1.68
C ARG A 192 -1.03 -19.49 -2.49
N ILE A 193 -1.45 -18.23 -2.48
CA ILE A 193 -0.71 -17.14 -3.12
C ILE A 193 0.68 -16.98 -2.48
N HIS A 194 0.77 -16.98 -1.15
CA HIS A 194 2.06 -16.79 -0.46
C HIS A 194 2.97 -18.02 -0.43
N HIS A 195 2.40 -19.22 -0.37
CA HIS A 195 3.17 -20.45 -0.08
C HIS A 195 2.99 -21.57 -1.11
N GLY A 196 2.04 -21.44 -2.04
CA GLY A 196 1.80 -22.44 -3.07
C GLY A 196 2.84 -22.36 -4.18
N ALA A 197 3.16 -23.52 -4.78
CA ALA A 197 4.08 -23.61 -5.91
C ALA A 197 3.64 -22.76 -7.12
N ASP A 198 2.33 -22.54 -7.26
CA ASP A 198 1.74 -21.71 -8.30
C ASP A 198 1.24 -20.34 -7.80
N GLY A 199 1.64 -19.94 -6.58
CA GLY A 199 1.18 -18.73 -5.91
C GLY A 199 1.48 -17.46 -6.72
N LYS A 200 2.67 -17.35 -7.31
CA LYS A 200 3.03 -16.21 -8.19
C LYS A 200 2.05 -16.08 -9.37
N ARG A 201 1.81 -17.18 -10.09
CA ARG A 201 0.91 -17.18 -11.25
C ARG A 201 -0.51 -16.77 -10.84
N ILE A 202 -1.02 -17.32 -9.74
CA ILE A 202 -2.35 -16.98 -9.20
C ILE A 202 -2.42 -15.49 -8.82
N ASN A 203 -1.37 -14.96 -8.20
CA ASN A 203 -1.30 -13.57 -7.81
C ASN A 203 -1.30 -12.63 -9.03
N ASP A 204 -0.54 -12.98 -10.07
CA ASP A 204 -0.49 -12.25 -11.33
C ASP A 204 -1.89 -12.24 -12.00
N ASP A 205 -2.54 -13.41 -12.13
CA ASP A 205 -3.90 -13.57 -12.69
C ASP A 205 -4.94 -12.75 -11.88
N LEU A 206 -4.84 -12.78 -10.54
CA LEU A 206 -5.71 -12.02 -9.65
C LEU A 206 -5.51 -10.52 -9.82
N GLY A 207 -4.27 -10.05 -9.93
CA GLY A 207 -3.96 -8.63 -10.14
C GLY A 207 -4.56 -8.09 -11.43
N GLU A 208 -4.49 -8.85 -12.52
CA GLU A 208 -5.15 -8.48 -13.79
C GLU A 208 -6.68 -8.40 -13.63
N ALA A 209 -7.28 -9.37 -12.93
CA ALA A 209 -8.72 -9.38 -12.68
C ALA A 209 -9.19 -8.17 -11.87
N ILE A 210 -8.48 -7.79 -10.81
CA ILE A 210 -8.83 -6.60 -10.00
C ILE A 210 -8.69 -5.32 -10.83
N LEU A 211 -7.63 -5.17 -11.61
CA LEU A 211 -7.44 -4.01 -12.48
C LEU A 211 -8.59 -3.84 -13.48
N LEU A 212 -9.10 -4.93 -14.04
CA LEU A 212 -10.24 -4.91 -14.95
C LEU A 212 -11.53 -4.54 -14.22
N LEU A 213 -11.76 -5.10 -13.04
CA LEU A 213 -12.93 -4.77 -12.20
C LEU A 213 -12.95 -3.27 -11.85
N GLU A 214 -11.82 -2.74 -11.40
CA GLU A 214 -11.71 -1.32 -11.02
C GLU A 214 -11.90 -0.37 -12.19
N ARG A 215 -11.38 -0.72 -13.37
CA ARG A 215 -11.62 0.05 -14.60
C ARG A 215 -13.09 0.05 -15.01
N ALA A 216 -13.82 -1.03 -14.76
CA ALA A 216 -15.25 -1.11 -15.03
C ALA A 216 -16.08 -0.27 -14.02
N MET A 217 -15.55 -0.08 -12.80
CA MET A 217 -16.17 0.74 -11.76
C MET A 217 -15.82 2.24 -11.85
N ASP A 218 -14.81 2.61 -12.66
CA ASP A 218 -14.54 4.01 -12.95
C ASP A 218 -15.71 4.61 -13.74
N PRO A 219 -16.35 5.69 -13.25
CA PRO A 219 -17.39 6.36 -14.00
C PRO A 219 -16.74 6.90 -15.28
N VAL A 220 -17.16 6.37 -16.43
CA VAL A 220 -16.78 6.90 -17.75
C VAL A 220 -17.00 8.40 -17.70
N LYS A 221 -15.92 9.19 -17.72
CA LYS A 221 -16.02 10.63 -17.98
C LYS A 221 -16.75 10.74 -19.31
N SER A 222 -18.00 11.22 -19.27
CA SER A 222 -18.81 11.48 -20.46
C SER A 222 -17.96 12.28 -21.44
N GLY A 223 -17.61 11.65 -22.55
CA GLY A 223 -16.58 12.14 -23.45
C GLY A 223 -16.99 13.46 -24.09
N LYS A 224 -16.25 14.53 -23.82
CA LYS A 224 -16.07 15.56 -24.85
C LYS A 224 -15.11 14.98 -25.88
N ARG A 225 -15.65 14.34 -26.92
CA ARG A 225 -14.92 14.00 -28.15
C ARG A 225 -14.31 15.29 -28.68
N THR A 226 -13.02 15.53 -28.44
CA THR A 226 -12.25 16.54 -29.16
C THR A 226 -12.17 16.08 -30.62
N ARG A 227 -13.12 16.54 -31.44
CA ARG A 227 -13.01 16.46 -32.89
C ARG A 227 -11.81 17.32 -33.30
N ARG A 228 -10.65 16.70 -33.49
CA ARG A 228 -9.52 17.36 -34.17
C ARG A 228 -9.96 17.64 -35.60
N LYS A 229 -10.23 18.90 -35.91
CA LYS A 229 -10.34 19.36 -37.29
C LYS A 229 -8.92 19.68 -37.75
N HIS A 230 -8.42 18.91 -38.70
CA HIS A 230 -7.23 19.30 -39.45
C HIS A 230 -7.64 20.42 -40.40
N ILE A 231 -6.94 21.55 -40.34
CA ILE A 231 -6.99 22.59 -41.37
C ILE A 231 -5.57 22.67 -41.90
N VAL A 232 -5.44 22.54 -43.22
CA VAL A 232 -4.20 22.77 -43.95
C VAL A 232 -4.30 24.17 -44.55
N ALA A 233 -3.31 25.02 -44.27
CA ALA A 233 -2.93 26.19 -45.05
C ALA A 233 -1.41 26.32 -44.94
#